data_AF-A0AAN9AMD4-F1
#
_entry.id   AF-A0AAN9AMD4-F1
#
_cell.length_a   1.000
_cell.length_b   1.000
_cell.length_c   1.000
_cell.angle_alpha   90.00
_cell.angle_beta   90.00
_cell.angle_gamma   90.00
#
_symmetry.space_group_name_H-M   'P 1'
#
loop_
_entity.id
_entity.type
_entity.pdbx_description
1 polymer ?
#
loop_
_entity_poly.entity_id
_entity_poly.type
_entity_poly.pdbx_seq_one_letter_code
_entity_poly.pdbx_strand_id
1 'polypeptide(L)'
;MQPIFKNESVSREQIGDFMKDYAEKHKLLSQPRRTLVGSYHGEQILLATPLLFWYMQHGLVVENITLIVEYQPKTCFRQFGDSVSNARRAGDQDPSKAILAETFKLLGNSAYGKTLTNVANHRDIHYVLSDEASKLINNGRFQKLTEVSEVVTEVEMTKKKINWSLPSQIGYFVYQYAKLRMLEFHFDFLDKFVSRADYQLLEMDTDSLYMALSASTLEEVVRPELREQFYKVYNQWFPAQACDQHEVAFQNTRLANAPWDATLCQACTARVQYDKRTPGLFKTEYQGNAFIGLCSKTYFCEGDSGNKFSSKGLNKNQNKLTKESYQQVLLTQESGGGTNTGFKTDGKSMFTYSQTRKSLSFFYIKRVIASDGVSTLPTPV
;
A
#
# COMPACT_ATOMS: atom_id res chain seq x y z
N MET A 1 0.54 13.11 8.81
CA MET A 1 0.49 11.63 8.68
C MET A 1 1.02 10.99 9.96
N GLN A 2 0.46 9.90 10.48
CA GLN A 2 1.11 9.15 11.57
C GLN A 2 2.23 8.25 11.02
N PRO A 3 3.47 8.35 11.54
CA PRO A 3 4.61 7.65 10.96
C PRO A 3 4.76 6.20 11.41
N ILE A 4 4.17 5.80 12.53
CA ILE A 4 4.24 4.44 13.09
C ILE A 4 2.96 3.69 12.74
N PHE A 5 3.09 2.45 12.27
CA PHE A 5 1.97 1.56 12.01
C PHE A 5 2.04 0.36 12.94
N LYS A 6 0.98 0.12 13.72
CA LYS A 6 0.91 -0.98 14.69
C LYS A 6 -0.46 -1.67 14.65
N ASN A 7 -0.48 -2.94 15.02
CA ASN A 7 -1.74 -3.66 15.22
C ASN A 7 -2.22 -3.38 16.64
N GLU A 8 -3.42 -2.80 16.75
CA GLU A 8 -4.04 -2.45 18.02
C GLU A 8 -5.44 -3.05 18.14
N SER A 9 -5.88 -3.35 19.36
CA SER A 9 -7.25 -3.78 19.63
C SER A 9 -8.17 -2.57 19.77
N VAL A 10 -8.79 -2.17 18.66
CA VAL A 10 -9.64 -0.97 18.62
C VAL A 10 -11.06 -1.27 19.11
N SER A 11 -11.50 -0.53 20.12
CA SER A 11 -12.83 -0.58 20.73
C SER A 11 -13.72 0.60 20.28
N ARG A 12 -15.00 0.61 20.67
CA ARG A 12 -15.96 1.68 20.29
C ARG A 12 -15.61 3.02 20.95
N GLU A 13 -14.92 2.98 22.08
CA GLU A 13 -14.50 4.14 22.85
C GLU A 13 -13.35 4.90 22.14
N GLN A 14 -12.68 4.25 21.17
CA GLN A 14 -11.49 4.77 20.50
C GLN A 14 -11.76 5.26 19.07
N ILE A 15 -13.00 5.16 18.56
CA ILE A 15 -13.34 5.54 17.17
C ILE A 15 -14.08 6.88 17.05
N GLY A 16 -14.28 7.57 18.18
CA GLY A 16 -15.02 8.84 18.28
C GLY A 16 -16.54 8.65 18.18
N ASP A 17 -17.27 9.67 18.63
CA ASP A 17 -18.73 9.60 18.82
C ASP A 17 -19.47 9.28 17.51
N PHE A 18 -19.08 9.90 16.39
CA PHE A 18 -19.73 9.70 15.09
C PHE A 18 -19.74 8.22 14.65
N MET A 19 -18.60 7.53 14.73
CA MET A 19 -18.51 6.11 14.37
C MET A 19 -18.99 5.18 15.48
N LYS A 20 -18.94 5.61 16.73
CA LYS A 20 -19.51 4.88 17.87
C LYS A 20 -21.03 4.77 17.75
N ASP A 21 -21.71 5.89 17.50
CA ASP A 21 -23.17 5.92 17.31
C ASP A 21 -23.60 5.02 16.15
N TYR A 22 -22.87 5.09 15.03
CA TYR A 22 -23.08 4.20 13.90
C TYR A 22 -22.86 2.72 14.29
N ALA A 23 -21.78 2.41 15.00
CA ALA A 23 -21.48 1.05 15.45
C ALA A 23 -22.56 0.48 16.38
N GLU A 24 -23.08 1.30 17.29
CA GLU A 24 -24.15 0.92 18.21
C GLU A 24 -25.46 0.65 17.48
N LYS A 25 -25.89 1.60 16.62
CA LYS A 25 -27.10 1.48 15.80
C LYS A 25 -27.08 0.22 14.93
N HIS A 26 -25.94 -0.12 14.34
CA HIS A 26 -25.79 -1.26 13.43
C HIS A 26 -25.27 -2.53 14.10
N LYS A 27 -25.13 -2.55 15.44
CA LYS A 27 -24.62 -3.69 16.23
C LYS A 27 -23.24 -4.18 15.75
N LEU A 28 -22.38 -3.26 15.31
CA LEU A 28 -21.01 -3.52 14.85
C LEU A 28 -20.00 -3.30 15.97
N LEU A 29 -18.85 -3.97 15.91
CA LEU A 29 -17.76 -3.81 16.89
C LEU A 29 -18.24 -4.02 18.34
N SER A 30 -18.94 -5.13 18.60
CA SER A 30 -19.36 -5.51 19.96
C SER A 30 -18.17 -5.92 20.85
N GLN A 31 -17.06 -6.29 20.23
CA GLN A 31 -15.79 -6.60 20.89
C GLN A 31 -14.66 -5.84 20.19
N PRO A 32 -13.57 -5.49 20.91
CA PRO A 32 -12.41 -4.88 20.32
C PRO A 32 -11.88 -5.69 19.13
N ARG A 33 -11.53 -5.01 18.05
CA ARG A 33 -11.03 -5.65 16.82
C ARG A 33 -9.57 -5.30 16.59
N ARG A 34 -8.72 -6.33 16.52
CA ARG A 34 -7.32 -6.18 16.14
C ARG A 34 -7.21 -5.60 14.72
N THR A 35 -6.67 -4.40 14.62
CA THR A 35 -6.66 -3.58 13.40
C THR A 35 -5.32 -2.88 13.26
N LEU A 36 -4.79 -2.79 12.04
CA LEU A 36 -3.63 -1.98 11.73
C LEU A 36 -4.02 -0.49 11.68
N VAL A 37 -3.43 0.31 12.56
CA VAL A 37 -3.67 1.74 12.73
C VAL A 37 -2.36 2.53 12.62
N GLY A 38 -2.49 3.83 12.32
CA GLY A 38 -1.37 4.77 12.39
C GLY A 38 -1.32 5.44 13.78
N SER A 39 -0.14 5.52 14.38
CA SER A 39 0.09 6.12 15.70
C SER A 39 1.38 6.97 15.71
N TYR A 40 1.50 7.84 16.72
CA TYR A 40 2.74 8.53 17.08
C TYR A 40 3.53 7.78 18.16
N HIS A 41 2.99 6.66 18.66
CA HIS A 41 3.59 5.85 19.70
C HIS A 41 3.80 4.42 19.20
N GLY A 42 4.87 3.79 19.70
CA GLY A 42 5.20 2.42 19.37
C GLY A 42 5.95 1.76 20.52
N GLU A 43 5.57 0.52 20.84
CA GLU A 43 6.23 -0.27 21.88
C GLU A 43 6.80 -1.55 21.25
N GLN A 44 8.02 -1.92 21.65
CA GLN A 44 8.72 -3.13 21.17
C GLN A 44 8.75 -3.25 19.63
N ILE A 45 9.02 -2.15 18.95
CA ILE A 45 9.10 -2.11 17.49
C ILE A 45 10.55 -2.26 17.05
N LEU A 46 10.83 -3.25 16.20
CA LEU A 46 12.11 -3.34 15.50
C LEU A 46 12.14 -2.31 14.37
N LEU A 47 13.12 -1.39 14.42
CA LEU A 47 13.29 -0.31 13.45
C LEU A 47 14.63 -0.40 12.73
N ALA A 48 14.63 -0.14 11.43
CA ALA A 48 15.86 -0.08 10.65
C ALA A 48 16.57 1.23 10.98
N THR A 49 17.89 1.21 11.14
CA THR A 49 18.68 2.37 11.56
C THR A 49 18.34 3.66 10.79
N PRO A 50 18.20 3.65 9.44
CA PRO A 50 17.84 4.87 8.70
C PRO A 50 16.47 5.43 9.06
N LEU A 51 15.46 4.56 9.22
CA LEU A 51 14.10 4.98 9.58
C LEU A 51 14.05 5.51 11.02
N LEU A 52 14.79 4.88 11.94
CA LEU A 52 14.90 5.35 13.32
C LEU A 52 15.55 6.73 13.41
N PHE A 53 16.66 6.94 12.68
CA PHE A 53 17.29 8.26 12.64
C PHE A 53 16.35 9.32 12.06
N TRP A 54 15.65 9.00 10.98
CA TRP A 54 14.67 9.91 10.40
C TRP A 54 13.55 10.26 11.40
N TYR A 55 13.02 9.27 12.14
CA TYR A 55 12.05 9.49 13.22
C TYR A 55 12.57 10.46 14.29
N MET A 56 13.81 10.26 14.76
CA MET A 56 14.41 11.12 15.78
C MET A 56 14.63 12.55 15.28
N GLN A 57 15.04 12.71 14.03
CA GLN A 57 15.15 14.03 13.39
C GLN A 57 13.80 14.76 13.29
N HIS A 58 12.70 14.01 13.22
CA HIS A 58 11.32 14.51 13.15
C HIS A 58 10.61 14.56 14.51
N GLY A 59 11.37 14.46 15.62
CA GLY A 59 10.86 14.72 16.96
C GLY A 59 10.30 13.50 17.71
N LEU A 60 10.37 12.29 17.14
CA LEU A 60 10.09 11.07 17.91
C LEU A 60 11.23 10.79 18.90
N VAL A 61 10.87 10.42 20.12
CA VAL A 61 11.82 10.14 21.20
C VAL A 61 11.93 8.65 21.43
N VAL A 62 13.16 8.15 21.59
CA VAL A 62 13.43 6.76 21.96
C VAL A 62 13.65 6.70 23.47
N GLU A 63 12.73 6.05 24.18
CA GLU A 63 12.80 5.95 25.65
C GLU A 63 13.59 4.72 26.12
N ASN A 64 13.53 3.61 25.38
CA ASN A 64 14.13 2.35 25.77
C ASN A 64 14.64 1.55 24.56
N ILE A 65 15.88 1.07 24.64
CA ILE A 65 16.50 0.19 23.64
C ILE A 65 16.75 -1.16 24.29
N THR A 66 16.01 -2.18 23.85
CA THR A 66 16.10 -3.55 24.41
C THR A 66 16.94 -4.51 23.57
N LEU A 67 17.16 -4.19 22.29
CA LEU A 67 17.89 -5.02 21.34
C LEU A 67 18.58 -4.16 20.29
N ILE A 68 19.85 -4.46 20.03
CA ILE A 68 20.61 -3.92 18.91
C ILE A 68 21.08 -5.11 18.06
N VAL A 69 20.84 -5.03 16.76
CA VAL A 69 21.31 -6.03 15.78
C VAL A 69 22.25 -5.34 14.81
N GLU A 70 23.53 -5.68 14.88
CA GLU A 70 24.54 -5.13 14.00
C GLU A 70 24.57 -5.87 12.66
N TYR A 71 24.80 -5.13 11.58
CA TYR A 71 24.94 -5.68 10.24
C TYR A 71 25.86 -4.81 9.39
N GLN A 72 26.47 -5.40 8.37
CA GLN A 72 27.23 -4.66 7.37
C GLN A 72 26.35 -4.41 6.14
N PRO A 73 26.03 -3.14 5.79
CA PRO A 73 25.25 -2.84 4.60
C PRO A 73 26.03 -3.21 3.33
N LYS A 74 25.38 -3.92 2.40
CA LYS A 74 25.94 -4.27 1.08
C LYS A 74 24.86 -4.17 0.01
N THR A 75 25.22 -3.67 -1.17
CA THR A 75 24.32 -3.56 -2.34
C THR A 75 24.27 -4.88 -3.13
N CYS A 76 24.05 -6.00 -2.45
CA CYS A 76 24.12 -7.35 -3.05
C CYS A 76 23.03 -7.63 -4.09
N PHE A 77 21.94 -6.85 -4.12
CA PHE A 77 20.83 -7.00 -5.06
C PHE A 77 20.78 -5.93 -6.17
N ARG A 78 21.82 -5.09 -6.30
CA ARG A 78 21.84 -4.02 -7.31
C ARG A 78 21.60 -4.54 -8.73
N GLN A 79 22.34 -5.56 -9.14
CA GLN A 79 22.22 -6.15 -10.48
C GLN A 79 20.82 -6.73 -10.73
N PHE A 80 20.19 -7.32 -9.72
CA PHE A 80 18.82 -7.82 -9.80
C PHE A 80 17.82 -6.67 -9.98
N GLY A 81 17.91 -5.63 -9.16
CA GLY A 81 17.06 -4.43 -9.28
C GLY A 81 17.23 -3.74 -10.64
N ASP A 82 18.47 -3.56 -11.10
CA ASP A 82 18.78 -2.97 -12.40
C ASP A 82 18.17 -3.79 -13.54
N SER A 83 18.23 -5.12 -13.45
CA SER A 83 17.64 -6.03 -14.44
C SER A 83 16.12 -5.90 -14.50
N VAL A 84 15.44 -5.77 -13.35
CA VAL A 84 13.99 -5.49 -13.30
C VAL A 84 13.69 -4.15 -13.96
N SER A 85 14.35 -3.06 -13.55
CA SER A 85 14.12 -1.72 -14.14
C SER A 85 14.43 -1.68 -15.63
N ASN A 86 15.50 -2.32 -16.10
CA ASN A 86 15.86 -2.33 -17.51
C ASN A 86 14.87 -3.13 -18.35
N ALA A 87 14.39 -4.28 -17.87
CA ALA A 87 13.31 -5.03 -18.54
C ALA A 87 12.02 -4.20 -18.63
N ARG A 88 11.68 -3.45 -17.58
CA ARG A 88 10.54 -2.52 -17.59
C ARG A 88 10.70 -1.41 -18.62
N ARG A 89 11.88 -0.77 -18.69
CA ARG A 89 12.20 0.26 -19.68
C ARG A 89 12.11 -0.27 -21.11
N ALA A 90 12.64 -1.47 -21.35
CA ALA A 90 12.57 -2.11 -22.66
C ALA A 90 11.12 -2.40 -23.09
N GLY A 91 10.26 -2.84 -22.16
CA GLY A 91 8.84 -3.05 -22.44
C GLY A 91 8.04 -1.77 -22.71
N ASP A 92 8.46 -0.62 -22.15
CA ASP A 92 7.84 0.67 -22.47
C ASP A 92 8.22 1.17 -23.88
N GLN A 93 9.38 0.77 -24.39
CA GLN A 93 9.87 1.15 -25.73
C GLN A 93 9.38 0.20 -26.84
N ASP A 94 9.20 -1.08 -26.51
CA ASP A 94 8.88 -2.14 -27.47
C ASP A 94 7.70 -2.98 -26.95
N PRO A 95 6.50 -2.83 -27.53
CA PRO A 95 5.32 -3.60 -27.13
C PRO A 95 5.50 -5.12 -27.17
N SER A 96 6.41 -5.64 -28.01
CA SER A 96 6.70 -7.09 -28.06
C SER A 96 7.33 -7.61 -26.77
N LYS A 97 7.95 -6.72 -25.98
CA LYS A 97 8.59 -7.04 -24.69
C LYS A 97 7.67 -6.79 -23.49
N ALA A 98 6.40 -6.44 -23.70
CA ALA A 98 5.46 -6.16 -22.62
C ALA A 98 5.29 -7.36 -21.66
N ILE A 99 5.22 -8.59 -22.18
CA ILE A 99 5.11 -9.81 -21.37
C ILE A 99 6.36 -9.98 -20.50
N LEU A 100 7.55 -9.72 -21.05
CA LEU A 100 8.81 -9.78 -20.32
C LEU A 100 8.82 -8.73 -19.20
N ALA A 101 8.40 -7.49 -19.48
CA ALA A 101 8.34 -6.41 -18.51
C ALA A 101 7.37 -6.70 -17.35
N GLU A 102 6.21 -7.33 -17.61
CA GLU A 102 5.29 -7.76 -16.54
C GLU A 102 5.84 -8.97 -15.77
N THR A 103 6.53 -9.90 -16.43
CA THR A 103 7.20 -11.03 -15.77
C THR A 103 8.30 -10.55 -14.82
N PHE A 104 9.15 -9.61 -15.25
CA PHE A 104 10.19 -9.03 -14.39
C PHE A 104 9.62 -8.19 -13.25
N LYS A 105 8.48 -7.50 -13.46
CA LYS A 105 7.75 -6.84 -12.37
C LYS A 105 7.30 -7.85 -11.31
N LEU A 106 6.72 -8.97 -11.74
CA LEU A 106 6.30 -10.04 -10.84
C LEU A 106 7.50 -10.66 -10.11
N LEU A 107 8.60 -10.93 -10.81
CA LEU A 107 9.84 -11.45 -10.20
C LEU A 107 10.39 -10.49 -9.14
N GLY A 108 10.48 -9.19 -9.45
CA GLY A 108 10.92 -8.17 -8.48
C GLY A 108 10.07 -8.15 -7.22
N ASN A 109 8.73 -8.16 -7.38
CA ASN A 109 7.79 -8.09 -6.26
C ASN A 109 7.68 -9.40 -5.46
N SER A 110 7.72 -10.54 -6.15
CA SER A 110 7.60 -11.85 -5.50
C SER A 110 8.89 -12.29 -4.81
N ALA A 111 10.06 -11.84 -5.26
CA ALA A 111 11.35 -12.23 -4.69
C ALA A 111 11.47 -11.84 -3.21
N TYR A 112 11.24 -10.56 -2.87
CA TYR A 112 11.28 -10.15 -1.46
C TYR A 112 10.09 -10.72 -0.66
N GLY A 113 8.91 -10.83 -1.29
CA GLY A 113 7.73 -11.45 -0.67
C GLY A 113 8.00 -12.90 -0.25
N LYS A 114 8.77 -13.65 -1.04
CA LYS A 114 9.18 -15.00 -0.70
C LYS A 114 10.04 -15.05 0.57
N THR A 115 10.94 -14.07 0.76
CA THR A 115 11.79 -14.01 1.96
C THR A 115 11.02 -13.83 3.26
N LEU A 116 9.80 -13.30 3.18
CA LEU A 116 8.89 -13.05 4.31
C LEU A 116 7.91 -14.22 4.59
N THR A 117 8.09 -15.35 3.93
CA THR A 117 7.20 -16.51 4.14
C THR A 117 7.25 -16.94 5.60
N ASN A 118 6.10 -16.94 6.27
CA ASN A 118 5.99 -17.47 7.63
C ASN A 118 5.99 -19.01 7.61
N VAL A 119 7.18 -19.61 7.70
CA VAL A 119 7.35 -21.06 7.70
C VAL A 119 6.72 -21.77 8.90
N ALA A 120 6.39 -21.04 9.98
CA ALA A 120 5.68 -21.61 11.14
C ALA A 120 4.22 -21.96 10.84
N ASN A 121 3.63 -21.34 9.81
CA ASN A 121 2.28 -21.65 9.36
C ASN A 121 2.23 -22.92 8.49
N HIS A 122 3.38 -23.43 8.04
CA HIS A 122 3.40 -24.67 7.25
C HIS A 122 2.93 -25.86 8.11
N ARG A 123 2.28 -26.81 7.44
CA ARG A 123 1.72 -28.02 8.07
C ARG A 123 2.38 -29.28 7.50
N ASP A 124 2.46 -30.31 8.33
CA ASP A 124 2.66 -31.68 7.87
C ASP A 124 1.27 -32.21 7.49
N ILE A 125 1.13 -32.65 6.24
CA ILE A 125 -0.14 -33.19 5.72
C ILE A 125 -0.01 -34.70 5.63
N HIS A 126 -0.95 -35.39 6.26
CA HIS A 126 -1.04 -36.85 6.22
C HIS A 126 -2.38 -37.26 5.61
N TYR A 127 -2.34 -38.11 4.58
CA TYR A 127 -3.53 -38.80 4.09
C TYR A 127 -3.54 -40.19 4.71
N VAL A 128 -4.58 -40.48 5.48
CA VAL A 128 -4.75 -41.76 6.18
C VAL A 128 -6.12 -42.34 5.89
N LEU A 129 -6.27 -43.64 6.14
CA LEU A 129 -7.60 -44.24 6.14
C LEU A 129 -8.44 -43.64 7.28
N SER A 130 -9.73 -43.46 7.04
CA SER A 130 -10.61 -42.74 7.96
C SER A 130 -10.69 -43.39 9.36
N ASP A 131 -10.61 -44.71 9.43
CA ASP A 131 -10.54 -45.48 10.69
C ASP A 131 -9.22 -45.26 11.46
N GLU A 132 -8.14 -44.96 10.75
CA GLU A 132 -6.82 -44.68 11.33
C GLU A 132 -6.60 -43.23 11.77
N ALA A 133 -7.45 -42.30 11.34
CA ALA A 133 -7.33 -40.87 11.65
C ALA A 133 -7.33 -40.59 13.16
N SER A 134 -8.06 -41.39 13.93
CA SER A 134 -8.14 -41.31 15.40
C SER A 134 -6.76 -41.28 16.09
N LYS A 135 -5.78 -42.02 15.57
CA LYS A 135 -4.41 -42.06 16.11
C LYS A 135 -3.69 -40.72 15.98
N LEU A 136 -3.94 -39.99 14.88
CA LEU A 136 -3.31 -38.70 14.60
C LEU A 136 -4.01 -37.53 15.30
N ILE A 137 -5.34 -37.61 15.49
CA ILE A 137 -6.11 -36.60 16.23
C ILE A 137 -5.62 -36.48 17.67
N ASN A 138 -5.27 -37.60 18.30
CA ASN A 138 -4.77 -37.64 19.68
C ASN A 138 -3.33 -37.09 19.82
N ASN A 139 -2.66 -36.75 18.72
CA ASN A 139 -1.34 -36.15 18.78
C ASN A 139 -1.46 -34.65 19.11
N GLY A 140 -0.69 -34.15 20.08
CA GLY A 140 -0.71 -32.72 20.45
C GLY A 140 -0.34 -31.73 19.33
N ARG A 141 0.16 -32.22 18.19
CA ARG A 141 0.42 -31.40 16.99
C ARG A 141 -0.77 -31.29 16.05
N PHE A 142 -1.87 -32.02 16.30
CA PHE A 142 -3.07 -31.98 15.49
C PHE A 142 -3.61 -30.55 15.35
N GLN A 143 -4.09 -30.20 14.15
CA GLN A 143 -4.69 -28.89 13.88
C GLN A 143 -6.07 -29.03 13.29
N LYS A 144 -6.20 -29.86 12.26
CA LYS A 144 -7.43 -29.98 11.50
C LYS A 144 -7.53 -31.35 10.84
N LEU A 145 -8.76 -31.82 10.71
CA LEU A 145 -9.13 -33.00 9.97
C LEU A 145 -10.08 -32.57 8.86
N THR A 146 -9.85 -33.06 7.64
CA THR A 146 -10.74 -32.85 6.50
C THR A 146 -11.03 -34.21 5.86
N GLU A 147 -12.29 -34.62 5.85
CA GLU A 147 -12.70 -35.83 5.11
C GLU A 147 -12.58 -35.55 3.61
N VAL A 148 -11.73 -36.33 2.93
CA VAL A 148 -11.52 -36.21 1.48
C VAL A 148 -12.45 -37.16 0.74
N SER A 149 -12.69 -38.33 1.31
CA SER A 149 -13.68 -39.32 0.88
C SER A 149 -14.13 -40.17 2.07
N GLU A 150 -15.08 -41.08 1.85
CA GLU A 150 -15.53 -42.03 2.89
C GLU A 150 -14.39 -42.87 3.47
N VAL A 151 -13.31 -43.11 2.70
CA VAL A 151 -12.19 -43.98 3.08
C VAL A 151 -10.89 -43.23 3.38
N VAL A 152 -10.74 -41.99 2.93
CA VAL A 152 -9.50 -41.21 3.11
C VAL A 152 -9.79 -39.89 3.80
N THR A 153 -8.98 -39.63 4.82
CA THR A 153 -9.01 -38.40 5.60
C THR A 153 -7.66 -37.68 5.50
N GLU A 154 -7.70 -36.37 5.28
CA GLU A 154 -6.55 -35.48 5.37
C GLU A 154 -6.42 -34.97 6.82
N VAL A 155 -5.27 -35.19 7.43
CA VAL A 155 -4.94 -34.70 8.76
C VAL A 155 -3.81 -33.67 8.67
N GLU A 156 -4.12 -32.44 9.05
CA GLU A 156 -3.18 -31.33 9.13
C GLU A 156 -2.52 -31.30 10.52
N MET A 157 -1.20 -31.33 10.54
CA MET A 157 -0.39 -31.33 11.76
C MET A 157 0.58 -30.15 11.77
N THR A 158 0.85 -29.59 12.95
CA THR A 158 1.98 -28.65 13.11
C THR A 158 3.32 -29.38 12.91
N LYS A 159 4.30 -28.65 12.37
CA LYS A 159 5.66 -29.15 12.19
C LYS A 159 6.29 -29.45 13.55
N LYS A 160 6.92 -30.63 13.71
CA LYS A 160 7.68 -30.97 14.93
C LYS A 160 8.89 -30.05 15.15
N LYS A 161 9.52 -29.62 14.06
CA LYS A 161 10.64 -28.67 14.05
C LYS A 161 10.43 -27.68 12.92
N ILE A 162 10.61 -26.39 13.18
CA ILE A 162 10.51 -25.33 12.18
C ILE A 162 11.95 -24.89 11.84
N ASN A 163 12.31 -24.96 10.56
CA ASN A 163 13.59 -24.47 10.08
C ASN A 163 13.41 -23.09 9.44
N TRP A 164 13.97 -22.06 10.07
CA TRP A 164 13.94 -20.67 9.60
C TRP A 164 15.05 -20.42 8.57
N SER A 165 14.92 -21.01 7.38
CA SER A 165 15.95 -20.96 6.34
C SER A 165 15.83 -19.78 5.36
N LEU A 166 14.83 -18.91 5.53
CA LEU A 166 14.58 -17.78 4.64
C LEU A 166 15.15 -16.48 5.22
N PRO A 167 15.82 -15.64 4.40
CA PRO A 167 16.44 -14.39 4.85
C PRO A 167 15.39 -13.27 5.02
N SER A 168 14.54 -13.37 6.05
CA SER A 168 13.44 -12.43 6.31
C SER A 168 13.89 -10.98 6.51
N GLN A 169 15.15 -10.77 6.90
CA GLN A 169 15.78 -9.45 6.99
C GLN A 169 15.70 -8.66 5.66
N ILE A 170 15.72 -9.34 4.50
CA ILE A 170 15.61 -8.68 3.19
C ILE A 170 14.25 -7.98 3.08
N GLY A 171 13.16 -8.73 3.23
CA GLY A 171 11.82 -8.17 3.17
C GLY A 171 11.55 -7.14 4.27
N TYR A 172 12.14 -7.32 5.45
CA TYR A 172 12.11 -6.32 6.51
C TYR A 172 12.70 -4.98 6.05
N PHE A 173 13.93 -4.96 5.53
CA PHE A 173 14.55 -3.72 5.05
C PHE A 173 13.79 -3.10 3.87
N VAL A 174 13.29 -3.92 2.94
CA VAL A 174 12.47 -3.42 1.81
C VAL A 174 11.29 -2.60 2.31
N TYR A 175 10.53 -3.10 3.29
CA TYR A 175 9.39 -2.35 3.83
C TYR A 175 9.80 -1.12 4.66
N GLN A 176 10.92 -1.19 5.39
CA GLN A 176 11.38 -0.06 6.19
C GLN A 176 11.84 1.10 5.29
N TYR A 177 12.56 0.82 4.20
CA TYR A 177 12.96 1.83 3.22
C TYR A 177 11.78 2.35 2.40
N ALA A 178 10.84 1.49 2.00
CA ALA A 178 9.63 1.94 1.31
C ALA A 178 8.82 2.91 2.19
N LYS A 179 8.66 2.58 3.48
CA LYS A 179 8.00 3.46 4.45
C LYS A 179 8.75 4.77 4.63
N LEU A 180 10.07 4.71 4.84
CA LEU A 180 10.91 5.90 4.95
C LEU A 180 10.72 6.81 3.74
N ARG A 181 10.74 6.26 2.52
CA ARG A 181 10.60 7.05 1.30
C ARG A 181 9.25 7.78 1.19
N MET A 182 8.16 7.13 1.62
CA MET A 182 6.84 7.77 1.67
C MET A 182 6.77 8.88 2.72
N LEU A 183 7.44 8.70 3.86
CA LEU A 183 7.50 9.69 4.93
C LEU A 183 8.35 10.90 4.54
N GLU A 184 9.53 10.66 3.97
CA GLU A 184 10.38 11.70 3.39
C GLU A 184 9.61 12.53 2.36
N PHE A 185 8.84 11.88 1.47
CA PHE A 185 8.03 12.60 0.50
C PHE A 185 6.95 13.48 1.14
N HIS A 186 6.31 13.01 2.21
CA HIS A 186 5.29 13.80 2.90
C HIS A 186 5.89 14.96 3.69
N PHE A 187 6.89 14.70 4.54
CA PHE A 187 7.37 15.66 5.53
C PHE A 187 8.55 16.49 5.00
N ASP A 188 9.53 15.87 4.35
CA ASP A 188 10.73 16.57 3.86
C ASP A 188 10.49 17.28 2.52
N PHE A 189 9.49 16.82 1.76
CA PHE A 189 9.15 17.39 0.46
C PHE A 189 7.82 18.15 0.48
N LEU A 190 6.67 17.50 0.67
CA LEU A 190 5.36 18.17 0.55
C LEU A 190 5.17 19.26 1.61
N ASP A 191 5.35 18.93 2.90
CA ASP A 191 5.19 19.92 4.00
C ASP A 191 6.17 21.09 3.90
N LYS A 192 7.35 20.84 3.31
CA LYS A 192 8.35 21.87 3.04
C LYS A 192 7.91 22.79 1.90
N PHE A 193 7.63 22.25 0.72
CA PHE A 193 7.44 23.04 -0.49
C PHE A 193 6.02 23.55 -0.71
N VAL A 194 5.02 22.96 -0.08
CA VAL A 194 3.60 23.28 -0.28
C VAL A 194 2.97 23.71 1.05
N SER A 195 2.12 24.74 1.03
CA SER A 195 1.37 25.15 2.21
C SER A 195 0.32 24.10 2.58
N ARG A 196 0.07 23.90 3.87
CA ARG A 196 -1.03 23.04 4.35
C ARG A 196 -2.42 23.56 3.95
N ALA A 197 -2.53 24.83 3.55
CA ALA A 197 -3.76 25.38 2.99
C ALA A 197 -3.99 24.95 1.53
N ASP A 198 -2.93 24.55 0.83
CA ASP A 198 -2.95 24.28 -0.60
C ASP A 198 -2.96 22.80 -0.96
N TYR A 199 -2.87 21.91 0.04
CA TYR A 199 -3.02 20.49 -0.21
C TYR A 199 -3.61 19.71 0.97
N GLN A 200 -4.32 18.63 0.63
CA GLN A 200 -4.89 17.69 1.60
C GLN A 200 -4.60 16.26 1.16
N LEU A 201 -4.03 15.44 2.05
CA LEU A 201 -3.89 14.00 1.79
C LEU A 201 -5.26 13.31 1.85
N LEU A 202 -5.53 12.44 0.88
CA LEU A 202 -6.82 11.77 0.70
C LEU A 202 -6.75 10.27 1.06
N GLU A 203 -5.78 9.55 0.48
CA GLU A 203 -5.59 8.11 0.68
C GLU A 203 -4.13 7.75 0.40
N MET A 204 -3.65 6.70 1.05
CA MET A 204 -2.39 6.05 0.70
C MET A 204 -2.58 4.55 0.63
N ASP A 205 -2.04 3.93 -0.42
CA ASP A 205 -1.95 2.48 -0.51
C ASP A 205 -0.53 2.08 -0.92
N THR A 206 0.25 1.63 0.07
CA THR A 206 1.59 1.04 -0.05
C THR A 206 2.63 1.97 -0.68
N ASP A 207 2.59 2.12 -2.01
CA ASP A 207 3.51 2.89 -2.85
C ASP A 207 2.79 4.02 -3.62
N SER A 208 1.51 4.27 -3.32
CA SER A 208 0.70 5.35 -3.90
C SER A 208 0.21 6.33 -2.83
N LEU A 209 0.15 7.62 -3.20
CA LEU A 209 -0.36 8.71 -2.39
C LEU A 209 -1.30 9.56 -3.24
N TYR A 210 -2.51 9.79 -2.73
CA TYR A 210 -3.53 10.64 -3.33
C TYR A 210 -3.65 11.91 -2.51
N MET A 211 -3.64 13.05 -3.17
CA MET A 211 -3.80 14.36 -2.53
C MET A 211 -4.65 15.27 -3.40
N ALA A 212 -5.46 16.12 -2.77
CA ALA A 212 -6.11 17.25 -3.40
C ALA A 212 -5.17 18.46 -3.34
N LEU A 213 -5.20 19.29 -4.37
CA LEU A 213 -4.47 20.55 -4.47
C LEU A 213 -5.45 21.71 -4.63
N SER A 214 -5.08 22.90 -4.18
CA SER A 214 -5.84 24.14 -4.42
C SER A 214 -5.69 24.69 -5.85
N ALA A 215 -4.76 24.14 -6.64
CA ALA A 215 -4.50 24.51 -8.03
C ALA A 215 -4.42 23.29 -8.96
N SER A 216 -4.17 23.51 -10.25
CA SER A 216 -4.23 22.45 -11.27
C SER A 216 -2.98 21.56 -11.27
N THR A 217 -1.86 22.10 -10.82
CA THR A 217 -0.56 21.41 -10.80
C THR A 217 0.13 21.55 -9.45
N LEU A 218 1.07 20.63 -9.15
CA LEU A 218 1.88 20.71 -7.95
C LEU A 218 2.76 21.96 -7.95
N GLU A 219 3.30 22.33 -9.12
CA GLU A 219 4.18 23.47 -9.27
C GLU A 219 3.50 24.82 -9.00
N GLU A 220 2.19 24.94 -9.28
CA GLU A 220 1.39 26.15 -9.00
C GLU A 220 1.22 26.43 -7.50
N VAL A 221 1.22 25.38 -6.68
CA VAL A 221 1.06 25.50 -5.21
C VAL A 221 2.39 25.50 -4.45
N VAL A 222 3.52 25.51 -5.16
CA VAL A 222 4.84 25.62 -4.51
C VAL A 222 4.99 27.01 -3.91
N ARG A 223 5.39 27.06 -2.64
CA ARG A 223 5.74 28.29 -1.92
C ARG A 223 6.68 29.16 -2.77
N PRO A 224 6.30 30.40 -3.11
CA PRO A 224 7.05 31.25 -4.03
C PRO A 224 8.55 31.38 -3.68
N GLU A 225 8.84 31.52 -2.38
CA GLU A 225 10.19 31.67 -1.84
C GLU A 225 11.05 30.40 -1.91
N LEU A 226 10.45 29.22 -2.15
CA LEU A 226 11.15 27.94 -2.26
C LEU A 226 11.22 27.39 -3.68
N ARG A 227 10.67 28.10 -4.69
CA ARG A 227 10.60 27.59 -6.07
C ARG A 227 11.96 27.25 -6.67
N GLU A 228 13.00 28.04 -6.39
CA GLU A 228 14.36 27.74 -6.85
C GLU A 228 14.87 26.44 -6.23
N GLN A 229 14.69 26.28 -4.91
CA GLN A 229 15.09 25.06 -4.22
C GLN A 229 14.28 23.84 -4.70
N PHE A 230 12.98 24.01 -4.98
CA PHE A 230 12.10 22.97 -5.50
C PHE A 230 12.65 22.40 -6.81
N TYR A 231 12.98 23.26 -7.78
CA TYR A 231 13.51 22.79 -9.07
C TYR A 231 14.92 22.21 -8.95
N LYS A 232 15.76 22.72 -8.03
CA LYS A 232 17.08 22.13 -7.73
C LYS A 232 17.01 20.70 -7.23
N VAL A 233 15.97 20.33 -6.47
CA VAL A 233 15.80 18.97 -5.93
C VAL A 233 14.79 18.13 -6.72
N TYR A 234 14.21 18.66 -7.80
CA TYR A 234 13.09 18.04 -8.51
C TYR A 234 13.38 16.60 -8.96
N ASN A 235 14.55 16.38 -9.56
CA ASN A 235 14.99 15.08 -10.05
C ASN A 235 15.30 14.04 -8.95
N GLN A 236 15.35 14.47 -7.69
CA GLN A 236 15.47 13.56 -6.54
C GLN A 236 14.12 12.95 -6.16
N TRP A 237 13.01 13.57 -6.58
CA TRP A 237 11.65 13.17 -6.22
C TRP A 237 10.83 12.72 -7.41
N PHE A 238 11.02 13.31 -8.58
CA PHE A 238 10.25 13.04 -9.79
C PHE A 238 11.15 12.72 -10.98
N PRO A 239 10.63 12.07 -12.03
CA PRO A 239 11.36 11.90 -13.28
C PRO A 239 11.89 13.21 -13.85
N ALA A 240 13.19 13.25 -14.14
CA ALA A 240 13.81 14.44 -14.70
C ALA A 240 13.16 14.84 -16.02
N GLN A 241 13.04 16.15 -16.25
CA GLN A 241 12.43 16.74 -17.45
C GLN A 241 13.47 17.19 -18.48
N ALA A 242 14.75 17.19 -18.11
CA ALA A 242 15.87 17.57 -18.95
C ALA A 242 17.05 16.61 -18.76
N CYS A 243 17.96 16.57 -19.74
CA CYS A 243 19.27 15.94 -19.57
C CYS A 243 20.21 16.85 -18.77
N ASP A 244 21.33 16.32 -18.31
CA ASP A 244 22.27 17.04 -17.44
C ASP A 244 22.79 18.36 -18.07
N GLN A 245 22.89 18.44 -19.40
CA GLN A 245 23.30 19.67 -20.11
C GLN A 245 22.22 20.75 -20.11
N HIS A 246 20.96 20.36 -20.06
CA HIS A 246 19.80 21.26 -20.13
C HIS A 246 19.13 21.48 -18.77
N GLU A 247 19.63 20.88 -17.70
CA GLU A 247 19.05 20.98 -16.36
C GLU A 247 18.92 22.45 -15.90
N VAL A 248 19.98 23.25 -16.06
CA VAL A 248 19.94 24.69 -15.71
C VAL A 248 18.95 25.46 -16.58
N ALA A 249 18.88 25.15 -17.88
CA ALA A 249 17.93 25.78 -18.79
C ALA A 249 16.49 25.46 -18.38
N PHE A 250 16.20 24.18 -18.08
CA PHE A 250 14.91 23.74 -17.55
C PHE A 250 14.52 24.50 -16.28
N GLN A 251 15.43 24.57 -15.30
CA GLN A 251 15.18 25.29 -14.05
C GLN A 251 14.84 26.77 -14.32
N ASN A 252 15.64 27.47 -15.13
CA ASN A 252 15.41 28.87 -15.48
C ASN A 252 14.07 29.07 -16.23
N THR A 253 13.75 28.21 -17.18
CA THR A 253 12.48 28.25 -17.93
C THR A 253 11.29 28.08 -16.99
N ARG A 254 11.34 27.11 -16.08
CA ARG A 254 10.23 26.85 -15.14
C ARG A 254 10.11 27.94 -14.07
N LEU A 255 11.22 28.52 -13.61
CA LEU A 255 11.21 29.67 -12.71
C LEU A 255 10.60 30.92 -13.36
N ALA A 256 10.78 31.10 -14.66
CA ALA A 256 10.12 32.14 -15.45
C ALA A 256 8.65 31.82 -15.79
N ASN A 257 8.07 30.75 -15.23
CA ASN A 257 6.72 30.24 -15.55
C ASN A 257 6.52 29.90 -17.04
N ALA A 258 7.59 29.60 -17.76
CA ALA A 258 7.53 29.20 -19.16
C ALA A 258 7.37 27.67 -19.29
N PRO A 259 6.70 27.19 -20.36
CA PRO A 259 6.64 25.76 -20.65
C PRO A 259 8.02 25.22 -21.05
N TRP A 260 8.32 24.00 -20.62
CA TRP A 260 9.52 23.28 -21.04
C TRP A 260 9.13 22.13 -21.96
N ASP A 261 9.76 22.04 -23.12
CA ASP A 261 9.54 20.97 -24.08
C ASP A 261 10.80 20.09 -24.20
N ALA A 262 10.75 18.93 -23.55
CA ALA A 262 11.83 17.95 -23.59
C ALA A 262 12.01 17.28 -24.97
N THR A 263 11.03 17.40 -25.87
CA THR A 263 11.07 16.77 -27.21
C THR A 263 12.03 17.46 -28.16
N LEU A 264 12.40 18.71 -27.87
CA LEU A 264 13.38 19.49 -28.63
C LEU A 264 14.82 18.96 -28.51
N CYS A 265 15.08 18.07 -27.55
CA CYS A 265 16.38 17.44 -27.37
C CYS A 265 16.21 15.92 -27.17
N GLN A 266 16.86 15.13 -28.04
CA GLN A 266 16.82 13.67 -27.96
C GLN A 266 17.31 13.15 -26.60
N ALA A 267 18.34 13.78 -26.02
CA ALA A 267 18.87 13.39 -24.71
C ALA A 267 17.88 13.70 -23.56
N CYS A 268 17.15 14.83 -23.62
CA CYS A 268 16.09 15.14 -22.66
C CYS A 268 14.97 14.11 -22.74
N THR A 269 14.51 13.81 -23.96
CA THR A 269 13.49 12.78 -24.19
C THR A 269 13.93 11.42 -23.64
N ALA A 270 15.16 10.99 -23.92
CA ALA A 270 15.70 9.73 -23.41
C ALA A 270 15.74 9.71 -21.87
N ARG A 271 16.16 10.82 -21.23
CA ARG A 271 16.21 10.93 -19.77
C ARG A 271 14.82 10.84 -19.14
N VAL A 272 13.82 11.54 -19.69
CA VAL A 272 12.42 11.47 -19.24
C VAL A 272 11.91 10.01 -19.27
N GLN A 273 12.14 9.29 -20.37
CA GLN A 273 11.68 7.91 -20.50
C GLN A 273 12.41 6.96 -19.55
N TYR A 274 13.72 7.16 -19.36
CA TYR A 274 14.52 6.35 -18.44
C TYR A 274 14.03 6.48 -16.98
N ASP A 275 13.73 7.71 -16.55
CA ASP A 275 13.35 7.99 -15.16
C ASP A 275 11.92 7.58 -14.78
N LYS A 276 11.04 7.34 -15.75
CA LYS A 276 9.72 6.71 -15.50
C LYS A 276 9.79 5.35 -14.79
N ARG A 277 10.96 4.69 -14.86
CA ARG A 277 11.26 3.38 -14.25
C ARG A 277 12.48 3.42 -13.32
N THR A 278 13.00 4.60 -12.99
CA THR A 278 14.06 4.76 -11.99
C THR A 278 13.46 4.53 -10.60
N PRO A 279 13.96 3.56 -9.81
CA PRO A 279 13.43 3.26 -8.48
C PRO A 279 13.50 4.47 -7.54
N GLY A 280 12.46 4.66 -6.73
CA GLY A 280 12.41 5.71 -5.70
C GLY A 280 11.88 7.07 -6.15
N LEU A 281 11.63 7.26 -7.45
CA LEU A 281 10.97 8.46 -7.97
C LEU A 281 9.44 8.29 -7.96
N PHE A 282 8.75 9.37 -7.60
CA PHE A 282 7.31 9.51 -7.67
C PHE A 282 6.92 9.99 -9.07
N LYS A 283 5.81 9.45 -9.59
CA LYS A 283 5.26 9.91 -10.86
C LYS A 283 3.76 10.03 -10.74
N THR A 284 3.20 10.97 -11.48
CA THR A 284 1.75 11.12 -11.61
C THR A 284 1.20 9.95 -12.40
N GLU A 285 0.42 9.09 -11.75
CA GLU A 285 -0.29 7.99 -12.40
C GLU A 285 -1.74 8.34 -12.77
N TYR A 286 -2.31 9.32 -12.09
CA TYR A 286 -3.70 9.74 -12.27
C TYR A 286 -3.89 11.19 -11.83
N GLN A 287 -4.69 11.94 -12.57
CA GLN A 287 -5.19 13.26 -12.20
C GLN A 287 -6.70 13.28 -12.43
N GLY A 288 -7.40 13.97 -11.54
CA GLY A 288 -8.85 14.02 -11.54
C GLY A 288 -9.34 15.23 -10.77
N ASN A 289 -10.64 15.50 -10.88
CA ASN A 289 -11.30 16.66 -10.30
C ASN A 289 -12.13 16.31 -9.05
N ALA A 290 -12.39 15.03 -8.78
CA ALA A 290 -13.10 14.60 -7.58
C ALA A 290 -12.55 13.29 -7.01
N PHE A 291 -12.66 13.15 -5.69
CA PHE A 291 -12.31 11.94 -4.94
C PHE A 291 -13.39 11.64 -3.91
N ILE A 292 -13.76 10.36 -3.80
CA ILE A 292 -14.71 9.85 -2.80
C ILE A 292 -14.03 8.66 -2.11
N GLY A 293 -13.70 8.81 -0.83
CA GLY A 293 -13.16 7.73 0.00
C GLY A 293 -14.20 7.21 1.00
N LEU A 294 -14.33 5.89 1.11
CA LEU A 294 -15.20 5.26 2.12
C LEU A 294 -14.38 4.68 3.27
N CYS A 295 -13.46 3.79 2.92
CA CYS A 295 -12.54 3.17 3.85
C CYS A 295 -11.27 2.75 3.11
N SER A 296 -10.27 2.27 3.85
CA SER A 296 -8.98 1.84 3.31
C SER A 296 -9.14 0.91 2.09
N LYS A 297 -8.55 1.30 0.95
CA LYS A 297 -8.62 0.62 -0.35
C LYS A 297 -10.01 0.61 -1.02
N THR A 298 -10.92 1.49 -0.61
CA THR A 298 -12.26 1.63 -1.21
C THR A 298 -12.55 3.10 -1.50
N TYR A 299 -12.38 3.48 -2.76
CA TYR A 299 -12.50 4.87 -3.21
C TYR A 299 -12.88 4.97 -4.70
N PHE A 300 -13.34 6.16 -5.10
CA PHE A 300 -13.63 6.54 -6.47
C PHE A 300 -12.97 7.88 -6.80
N CYS A 301 -12.36 7.99 -7.97
CA CYS A 301 -11.79 9.20 -8.53
C CYS A 301 -12.43 9.49 -9.88
N GLU A 302 -12.83 10.73 -10.09
CA GLU A 302 -13.36 11.25 -11.36
C GLU A 302 -12.30 12.11 -12.04
N GLY A 303 -12.18 12.00 -13.36
CA GLY A 303 -11.19 12.76 -14.12
C GLY A 303 -11.40 12.65 -15.63
N ASP A 304 -10.84 13.62 -16.36
CA ASP A 304 -11.09 13.80 -17.80
C ASP A 304 -10.56 12.65 -18.66
N SER A 305 -9.49 12.00 -18.21
CA SER A 305 -8.89 10.81 -18.85
C SER A 305 -9.58 9.50 -18.46
N GLY A 306 -10.66 9.57 -17.67
CA GLY A 306 -11.46 8.45 -17.22
C GLY A 306 -11.52 8.32 -15.70
N ASN A 307 -12.50 7.55 -15.24
CA ASN A 307 -12.70 7.30 -13.82
C ASN A 307 -11.78 6.18 -13.31
N LYS A 308 -11.24 6.35 -12.11
CA LYS A 308 -10.44 5.34 -11.41
C LYS A 308 -11.17 4.96 -10.12
N PHE A 309 -11.27 3.67 -9.82
CA PHE A 309 -11.88 3.25 -8.55
C PHE A 309 -11.23 2.00 -7.97
N SER A 310 -11.41 1.82 -6.67
CA SER A 310 -11.02 0.64 -5.91
C SER A 310 -12.17 0.18 -5.02
N SER A 311 -12.40 -1.13 -5.00
CA SER A 311 -13.49 -1.77 -4.26
C SER A 311 -13.01 -3.07 -3.65
N LYS A 312 -12.43 -3.00 -2.45
CA LYS A 312 -11.82 -4.17 -1.82
C LYS A 312 -12.83 -5.31 -1.67
N GLY A 313 -12.55 -6.43 -2.32
CA GLY A 313 -13.36 -7.64 -2.21
C GLY A 313 -14.47 -7.79 -3.26
N LEU A 314 -14.64 -6.85 -4.20
CA LEU A 314 -15.48 -7.03 -5.39
C LEU A 314 -14.66 -7.20 -6.66
N ASN A 315 -15.15 -8.04 -7.56
CA ASN A 315 -14.65 -8.13 -8.91
C ASN A 315 -15.20 -6.96 -9.76
N LYS A 316 -14.30 -6.12 -10.28
CA LYS A 316 -14.64 -4.94 -11.08
C LYS A 316 -15.38 -5.26 -12.39
N ASN A 317 -15.10 -6.42 -12.99
CA ASN A 317 -15.72 -6.81 -14.26
C ASN A 317 -17.15 -7.33 -14.08
N GLN A 318 -17.48 -7.78 -12.87
CA GLN A 318 -18.80 -8.34 -12.55
C GLN A 318 -19.74 -7.31 -11.89
N ASN A 319 -19.18 -6.21 -11.39
CA ASN A 319 -19.92 -5.21 -10.62
C ASN A 319 -19.73 -3.85 -11.28
N LYS A 320 -20.82 -3.30 -11.83
CA LYS A 320 -20.85 -1.95 -12.43
C LYS A 320 -20.93 -0.90 -11.32
N LEU A 321 -19.79 -0.62 -10.69
CA LEU A 321 -19.68 0.43 -9.67
C LEU A 321 -19.53 1.79 -10.34
N THR A 322 -20.38 2.73 -9.94
CA THR A 322 -20.38 4.12 -10.44
C THR A 322 -20.04 5.09 -9.33
N LYS A 323 -19.83 6.37 -9.66
CA LYS A 323 -19.63 7.43 -8.67
C LYS A 323 -20.76 7.46 -7.65
N GLU A 324 -22.00 7.32 -8.13
CA GLU A 324 -23.22 7.32 -7.33
C GLU A 324 -23.22 6.15 -6.33
N SER A 325 -22.64 5.00 -6.70
CA SER A 325 -22.51 3.85 -5.80
C SER A 325 -21.71 4.19 -4.53
N TYR A 326 -20.70 5.06 -4.64
CA TYR A 326 -19.90 5.49 -3.48
C TYR A 326 -20.55 6.68 -2.77
N GLN A 327 -21.12 7.64 -3.51
CA GLN A 327 -21.83 8.78 -2.93
C GLN A 327 -23.03 8.34 -2.08
N GLN A 328 -23.81 7.35 -2.55
CA GLN A 328 -24.93 6.81 -1.79
C GLN A 328 -24.48 6.28 -0.44
N VAL A 329 -23.35 5.57 -0.35
CA VAL A 329 -22.84 5.05 0.93
C VAL A 329 -22.54 6.19 1.91
N LEU A 330 -21.98 7.31 1.45
CA LEU A 330 -21.73 8.47 2.31
C LEU A 330 -23.01 9.18 2.73
N LEU A 331 -23.95 9.35 1.80
CA LEU A 331 -25.18 10.12 2.02
C LEU A 331 -26.21 9.36 2.87
N THR A 332 -26.35 8.05 2.67
CA THR A 332 -27.32 7.22 3.39
C THR A 332 -26.72 6.52 4.61
N GLN A 333 -25.39 6.48 4.70
CA GLN A 333 -24.63 5.67 5.66
C GLN A 333 -24.91 4.16 5.52
N GLU A 334 -25.52 3.73 4.42
CA GLU A 334 -25.80 2.32 4.17
C GLU A 334 -24.67 1.69 3.36
N SER A 335 -24.16 0.56 3.82
CA SER A 335 -23.07 -0.13 3.11
C SER A 335 -23.57 -0.74 1.80
N GLY A 336 -22.92 -0.36 0.70
CA GLY A 336 -23.15 -0.92 -0.62
C GLY A 336 -22.45 -2.27 -0.83
N GLY A 337 -22.80 -2.95 -1.90
CA GLY A 337 -22.28 -4.27 -2.20
C GLY A 337 -22.41 -4.68 -3.65
N GLY A 338 -22.02 -5.92 -3.91
CA GLY A 338 -22.07 -6.52 -5.22
C GLY A 338 -21.99 -8.03 -5.15
N THR A 339 -22.14 -8.68 -6.30
CA THR A 339 -22.11 -10.13 -6.42
C THR A 339 -20.81 -10.54 -7.10
N ASN A 340 -20.04 -11.41 -6.44
CA ASN A 340 -18.92 -12.08 -7.07
C ASN A 340 -19.35 -13.49 -7.47
N THR A 341 -19.07 -13.86 -8.71
CA THR A 341 -19.27 -15.21 -9.23
C THR A 341 -17.92 -15.80 -9.58
N GLY A 342 -17.69 -17.05 -9.20
CA GLY A 342 -16.45 -17.75 -9.51
C GLY A 342 -16.61 -19.25 -9.43
N PHE A 343 -15.51 -19.96 -9.58
CA PHE A 343 -15.46 -21.41 -9.45
C PHE A 343 -14.82 -21.78 -8.12
N LYS A 344 -15.38 -22.79 -7.45
CA LYS A 344 -14.76 -23.47 -6.32
C LYS A 344 -14.75 -24.97 -6.59
N THR A 345 -13.70 -25.64 -6.15
CA THR A 345 -13.66 -27.11 -6.14
C THR A 345 -14.21 -27.59 -4.82
N ASP A 346 -15.09 -28.59 -4.86
CA ASP A 346 -15.56 -29.31 -3.68
C ASP A 346 -15.55 -30.80 -4.01
N GLY A 347 -14.65 -31.54 -3.35
CA GLY A 347 -14.27 -32.89 -3.75
C GLY A 347 -13.71 -32.96 -5.18
N LYS A 348 -14.32 -33.82 -6.02
CA LYS A 348 -13.92 -34.04 -7.43
C LYS A 348 -14.71 -33.18 -8.43
N SER A 349 -15.56 -32.27 -7.94
CA SER A 349 -16.46 -31.49 -8.79
C SER A 349 -16.15 -29.99 -8.70
N MET A 350 -16.26 -29.32 -9.85
CA MET A 350 -16.14 -27.88 -9.95
C MET A 350 -17.54 -27.25 -9.85
N PHE A 351 -17.74 -26.36 -8.90
CA PHE A 351 -19.00 -25.66 -8.68
C PHE A 351 -18.84 -24.19 -8.99
N THR A 352 -19.82 -23.62 -9.68
CA THR A 352 -19.98 -22.17 -9.73
C THR A 352 -20.56 -21.70 -8.40
N TYR A 353 -19.90 -20.76 -7.73
CA TYR A 353 -20.45 -20.07 -6.57
C TYR A 353 -20.84 -18.64 -6.95
N SER A 354 -21.90 -18.15 -6.32
CA SER A 354 -22.29 -16.74 -6.33
C SER A 354 -22.33 -16.26 -4.88
N GLN A 355 -21.61 -15.18 -4.59
CA GLN A 355 -21.54 -14.61 -3.25
C GLN A 355 -21.85 -13.12 -3.29
N THR A 356 -22.94 -12.73 -2.62
CA THR A 356 -23.24 -11.33 -2.34
C THR A 356 -22.31 -10.83 -1.25
N ARG A 357 -21.60 -9.72 -1.51
CA ARG A 357 -20.65 -9.10 -0.58
C ARG A 357 -21.00 -7.65 -0.33
N LYS A 358 -21.06 -7.26 0.95
CA LYS A 358 -21.07 -5.86 1.39
C LYS A 358 -19.62 -5.38 1.48
N SER A 359 -19.17 -4.64 0.48
CA SER A 359 -17.75 -4.28 0.27
C SER A 359 -17.53 -2.77 0.24
N LEU A 360 -18.56 -1.99 -0.10
CA LEU A 360 -18.55 -0.54 0.01
C LEU A 360 -19.01 -0.18 1.42
N SER A 361 -18.10 -0.32 2.38
CA SER A 361 -18.43 -0.13 3.79
C SER A 361 -18.31 1.35 4.18
N PHE A 362 -19.36 1.88 4.81
CA PHE A 362 -19.33 3.16 5.52
C PHE A 362 -18.52 3.07 6.84
N PHE A 363 -18.45 1.87 7.43
CA PHE A 363 -17.84 1.68 8.74
C PHE A 363 -16.31 1.71 8.66
N TYR A 364 -15.70 2.68 9.35
CA TYR A 364 -14.24 2.85 9.36
C TYR A 364 -13.72 3.11 10.78
N ILE A 365 -12.76 2.28 11.20
CA ILE A 365 -12.25 2.25 12.59
C ILE A 365 -10.74 2.44 12.69
N LYS A 366 -10.06 2.75 11.59
CA LYS A 366 -8.59 2.93 11.59
C LYS A 366 -8.15 4.33 11.98
N ARG A 367 -9.11 5.27 12.03
CA ARG A 367 -8.97 6.68 12.41
C ARG A 367 -10.28 7.12 13.04
N VAL A 368 -10.26 8.19 13.81
CA VAL A 368 -11.48 8.85 14.31
C VAL A 368 -12.08 9.67 13.18
N ILE A 369 -13.37 9.51 12.90
CA ILE A 369 -14.10 10.37 11.96
C ILE A 369 -14.75 11.50 12.75
N ALA A 370 -14.53 12.74 12.34
CA ALA A 370 -15.08 13.91 12.98
C ALA A 370 -16.60 14.03 12.72
N SER A 371 -17.26 14.96 13.42
CA SER A 371 -18.71 15.16 13.31
C SER A 371 -19.20 15.61 11.93
N ASP A 372 -18.29 16.12 11.09
CA ASP A 372 -18.58 16.46 9.69
C ASP A 372 -18.69 15.23 8.77
N GLY A 373 -18.37 14.03 9.29
CA GLY A 373 -18.41 12.77 8.55
C GLY A 373 -17.30 12.61 7.51
N VAL A 374 -16.34 13.54 7.43
CA VAL A 374 -15.33 13.60 6.38
C VAL A 374 -13.92 13.73 6.96
N SER A 375 -13.71 14.67 7.87
CA SER A 375 -12.41 14.91 8.48
C SER A 375 -12.01 13.74 9.37
N THR A 376 -10.73 13.39 9.37
CA THR A 376 -10.24 12.26 10.16
C THR A 376 -9.07 12.61 11.06
N LEU A 377 -9.15 12.20 12.32
CA LEU A 377 -8.15 12.41 13.34
C LEU A 377 -7.43 11.09 13.67
N PRO A 378 -6.20 11.15 14.21
CA PRO A 378 -5.54 9.97 14.75
C PRO A 378 -6.42 9.23 15.77
N THR A 379 -6.38 7.90 15.73
CA THR A 379 -6.96 7.09 16.80
C THR A 379 -6.16 7.32 18.10
N PRO A 380 -6.80 7.48 19.26
CA PRO A 380 -6.14 7.71 20.55
C PRO A 380 -5.55 6.39 21.09
N VAL A 381 -4.51 5.88 20.43
CA VAL A 381 -3.87 4.59 20.69
C VAL A 381 -2.36 4.60 20.59
#